data_AF-A0A1Y3QRU8-F1
#
_entry.id   AF-A0A1Y3QRU8-F1
#
_cell.length_a   1.000
_cell.length_b   1.000
_cell.length_c   1.000
_cell.angle_alpha   90.00
_cell.angle_beta   90.00
_cell.angle_gamma   90.00
#
_symmetry.space_group_name_H-M   'P 1'
#
loop_
_entity.id
_entity.type
_entity.pdbx_description
1 polymer ?
#
loop_
_entity_poly.entity_id
_entity_poly.type
_entity_poly.pdbx_seq_one_letter_code
_entity_poly.pdbx_strand_id
1 'polypeptide(L)'
;MTASEKLIAFIRNTFDTALYFAVMAVKENFRNYIRRAGPTGDPSRGMVILGNGPSLSDDLPRLIARREYEAKDFMAVNFFAEDDRFEVVRPGYYVLSDPMFFRDSECRDRVAALYRTLDSKVTWPMTLYVQFYNPEKFDYRAALPNPRIRIVRFHTQVYRGFGSVGFWLFRHGLGSANFGTVVQVGEYVALLLGYRRIELYGVDHTLLDGLCVDDANRLCRADRHYYDTLPPAPQPIYMKVPHVPYTMSVYLAEVAELFRGHEVLRDYAASLGARIVNRTRGSMIDAYERGAE
;
A
#
# COMPACT_ATOMS: atom_id res chain seq x y z
N MET A 1 -13.74 9.29 -29.74
CA MET A 1 -14.18 10.46 -28.96
C MET A 1 -14.64 11.58 -29.88
N THR A 2 -15.85 12.06 -29.68
CA THR A 2 -16.42 13.24 -30.35
C THR A 2 -15.74 14.54 -29.87
N ALA A 3 -15.97 15.65 -30.58
CA ALA A 3 -15.44 16.96 -30.16
C ALA A 3 -15.99 17.40 -28.79
N SER A 4 -17.27 17.11 -28.51
CA SER A 4 -17.90 17.41 -27.23
C SER A 4 -17.30 16.57 -26.09
N GLU A 5 -17.04 15.28 -26.31
CA GLU A 5 -16.37 14.43 -25.31
C GLU A 5 -14.95 14.92 -24.99
N LYS A 6 -14.20 15.36 -26.01
CA LYS A 6 -12.87 15.95 -25.81
C LYS A 6 -12.93 17.25 -24.99
N LEU A 7 -13.91 18.12 -25.28
CA LEU A 7 -14.12 19.35 -24.54
C LEU A 7 -14.50 19.09 -23.07
N ILE A 8 -15.41 18.14 -22.83
CA ILE A 8 -15.81 17.73 -21.48
C ILE A 8 -14.61 17.18 -20.71
N ALA A 9 -13.84 16.29 -21.32
CA ALA A 9 -12.64 15.72 -20.70
C ALA A 9 -11.61 16.82 -20.38
N PHE A 10 -11.43 17.79 -21.28
CA PHE A 10 -10.54 18.93 -21.05
C PHE A 10 -10.98 19.79 -19.85
N ILE A 11 -12.27 20.14 -19.78
CA ILE A 11 -12.83 20.93 -18.67
C ILE A 11 -12.65 20.17 -17.35
N ARG A 12 -13.02 18.89 -17.31
CA ARG A 12 -12.87 18.04 -16.12
C ARG A 12 -11.42 17.97 -15.66
N ASN A 13 -10.49 17.67 -16.57
CA ASN A 13 -9.08 17.56 -16.24
C ASN A 13 -8.49 18.89 -15.75
N THR A 14 -8.96 20.02 -16.30
CA THR A 14 -8.57 21.36 -15.83
C THR A 14 -9.04 21.59 -14.40
N PHE A 15 -10.31 21.30 -14.11
CA PHE A 15 -10.87 21.42 -12.77
C PHE A 15 -10.14 20.51 -11.78
N ASP A 16 -9.97 19.23 -12.10
CA ASP A 16 -9.30 18.25 -11.23
C ASP A 16 -7.83 18.63 -10.97
N THR A 17 -7.15 19.20 -11.97
CA THR A 17 -5.79 19.71 -11.80
C THR A 17 -5.76 20.91 -10.84
N ALA A 18 -6.64 21.89 -11.05
CA ALA A 18 -6.71 23.07 -10.18
C ALA A 18 -7.08 22.69 -8.73
N LEU A 19 -8.08 21.81 -8.57
CA LEU A 19 -8.51 21.30 -7.27
C LEU A 19 -7.36 20.57 -6.56
N TYR A 20 -6.64 19.70 -7.28
CA TYR A 20 -5.48 19.01 -6.71
C TYR A 20 -4.44 19.98 -6.14
N PHE A 21 -4.05 21.02 -6.90
CA PHE A 21 -3.08 22.00 -6.41
C PHE A 21 -3.61 22.80 -5.23
N ALA A 22 -4.91 23.15 -5.22
CA ALA A 22 -5.53 23.81 -4.08
C ALA A 22 -5.50 22.92 -2.81
N VAL A 23 -5.83 21.63 -2.94
CA VAL A 23 -5.78 20.71 -1.79
C VAL A 23 -4.34 20.51 -1.32
N MET A 24 -3.38 20.33 -2.23
CA MET A 24 -1.96 20.21 -1.87
C MET A 24 -1.44 21.45 -1.13
N ALA A 25 -1.91 22.65 -1.47
CA ALA A 25 -1.52 23.88 -0.79
C ALA A 25 -2.09 24.00 0.64
N VAL A 26 -3.25 23.39 0.90
CA VAL A 26 -3.94 23.48 2.20
C VAL A 26 -3.59 22.32 3.14
N LYS A 27 -3.52 21.10 2.60
CA LYS A 27 -3.36 19.87 3.40
C LYS A 27 -1.94 19.30 3.38
N GLU A 28 -1.15 19.64 2.36
CA GLU A 28 0.17 19.07 2.11
C GLU A 28 1.20 20.22 2.03
N ASN A 29 2.33 20.05 1.33
CA ASN A 29 3.31 21.14 1.22
C ASN A 29 4.27 21.08 0.00
N PHE A 30 3.94 20.25 -1.00
CA PHE A 30 4.72 20.12 -2.24
C PHE A 30 6.20 19.70 -2.04
N ARG A 31 6.53 18.99 -0.96
CA ARG A 31 7.92 18.56 -0.70
C ARG A 31 8.10 17.08 -1.02
N ASN A 32 9.11 16.78 -1.85
CA ASN A 32 9.52 15.40 -2.09
C ASN A 32 10.36 14.85 -0.92
N TYR A 33 9.70 14.32 0.10
CA TYR A 33 10.36 13.71 1.26
C TYR A 33 11.09 12.41 0.93
N ILE A 34 10.51 11.57 0.05
CA ILE A 34 11.07 10.26 -0.31
C ILE A 34 12.42 10.43 -1.02
N ARG A 35 12.48 11.27 -2.05
CA ARG A 35 13.72 11.52 -2.80
C ARG A 35 14.80 12.20 -1.96
N ARG A 36 14.40 13.09 -1.04
CA ARG A 36 15.34 13.72 -0.10
C ARG A 36 15.93 12.72 0.89
N ALA A 37 15.13 11.74 1.33
CA ALA A 37 15.61 10.69 2.21
C ALA A 37 16.56 9.73 1.47
N GLY A 38 16.30 9.45 0.19
CA GLY A 38 17.09 8.53 -0.62
C GLY A 38 16.97 7.07 -0.14
N PRO A 39 17.46 6.12 -0.94
CA PRO A 39 17.47 4.71 -0.56
C PRO A 39 18.46 4.48 0.59
N THR A 40 18.10 3.60 1.53
CA THR A 40 19.03 3.05 2.53
C THR A 40 19.75 1.81 2.02
N GLY A 41 19.19 1.13 1.02
CA GLY A 41 19.79 0.02 0.29
C GLY A 41 20.34 0.42 -1.07
N ASP A 42 20.56 -0.57 -1.94
CA ASP A 42 21.05 -0.38 -3.30
C ASP A 42 19.92 -0.67 -4.31
N PRO A 43 19.37 0.36 -4.98
CA PRO A 43 18.33 0.20 -5.99
C PRO A 43 18.65 -0.79 -7.12
N SER A 44 19.94 -1.08 -7.37
CA SER A 44 20.37 -2.05 -8.38
C SER A 44 20.05 -3.50 -8.01
N ARG A 45 19.95 -3.80 -6.71
CA ARG A 45 19.67 -5.14 -6.16
C ARG A 45 18.23 -5.61 -6.37
N GLY A 46 17.32 -4.67 -6.62
CA GLY A 46 15.88 -4.92 -6.68
C GLY A 46 15.22 -4.90 -5.29
N MET A 47 13.90 -4.74 -5.30
CA MET A 47 13.06 -4.63 -4.11
C MET A 47 12.12 -5.83 -4.01
N VAL A 48 12.05 -6.42 -2.82
CA VAL A 48 10.98 -7.36 -2.43
C VAL A 48 10.02 -6.63 -1.50
N ILE A 49 8.74 -6.57 -1.87
CA ILE A 49 7.69 -6.00 -1.02
C ILE A 49 6.85 -7.14 -0.45
N LEU A 50 6.82 -7.22 0.88
CA LEU A 50 6.04 -8.19 1.63
C LEU A 50 4.72 -7.54 2.06
N GLY A 51 3.63 -8.03 1.47
CA GLY A 51 2.27 -7.79 1.95
C GLY A 51 1.97 -8.57 3.24
N ASN A 52 0.69 -8.80 3.51
CA ASN A 52 0.23 -9.58 4.67
C ASN A 52 -0.88 -10.56 4.29
N GLY A 53 -1.02 -10.86 3.00
CA GLY A 53 -1.99 -11.83 2.53
C GLY A 53 -1.56 -13.28 2.82
N PRO A 54 -2.51 -14.23 2.77
CA PRO A 54 -2.30 -15.59 3.25
C PRO A 54 -1.19 -16.36 2.52
N SER A 55 -0.94 -16.10 1.22
CA SER A 55 0.13 -16.80 0.49
C SER A 55 1.52 -16.57 1.08
N LEU A 56 1.72 -15.48 1.82
CA LEU A 56 3.03 -15.15 2.40
C LEU A 56 3.53 -16.24 3.36
N SER A 57 2.61 -16.97 3.98
CA SER A 57 2.94 -18.09 4.87
C SER A 57 3.79 -19.15 4.17
N ASP A 58 3.54 -19.41 2.88
CA ASP A 58 4.27 -20.35 2.04
C ASP A 58 5.50 -19.71 1.37
N ASP A 59 5.40 -18.45 0.97
CA ASP A 59 6.45 -17.74 0.22
C ASP A 59 7.64 -17.36 1.12
N LEU A 60 7.36 -16.84 2.32
CA LEU A 60 8.38 -16.28 3.20
C LEU A 60 9.44 -17.29 3.66
N PRO A 61 9.11 -18.53 4.05
CA PRO A 61 10.11 -19.55 4.37
C PRO A 61 11.06 -19.82 3.20
N ARG A 62 10.56 -19.80 1.95
CA ARG A 62 11.37 -20.04 0.76
C ARG A 62 12.34 -18.89 0.51
N LEU A 63 11.88 -17.65 0.65
CA LEU A 63 12.72 -16.45 0.55
C LEU A 63 13.85 -16.46 1.59
N ILE A 64 13.54 -16.88 2.82
CA ILE A 64 14.51 -16.99 3.91
C ILE A 64 15.51 -18.12 3.66
N ALA A 65 15.04 -19.31 3.26
CA ALA A 65 15.90 -20.45 2.95
C ALA A 65 16.90 -20.13 1.82
N ARG A 66 16.47 -19.36 0.82
CA ARG A 66 17.31 -18.86 -0.28
C ARG A 66 18.15 -17.64 0.10
N ARG A 67 17.99 -17.10 1.30
CA ARG A 67 18.66 -15.88 1.80
C ARG A 67 18.52 -14.68 0.85
N GLU A 68 17.33 -14.52 0.27
CA GLU A 68 17.07 -13.44 -0.71
C GLU A 68 17.35 -12.05 -0.12
N TYR A 69 17.24 -11.89 1.20
CA TYR A 69 17.58 -10.66 1.94
C TYR A 69 19.09 -10.30 1.91
N GLU A 70 19.96 -11.24 1.56
CA GLU A 70 21.40 -10.98 1.31
C GLU A 70 21.65 -10.46 -0.10
N ALA A 71 20.72 -10.64 -1.04
CA ALA A 71 20.87 -10.24 -2.44
C ALA A 71 19.97 -9.07 -2.86
N LYS A 72 18.79 -8.92 -2.22
CA LYS A 72 17.76 -7.92 -2.52
C LYS A 72 17.45 -7.07 -1.29
N ASP A 73 16.87 -5.90 -1.51
CA ASP A 73 16.33 -5.09 -0.42
C ASP A 73 14.87 -5.46 -0.14
N PHE A 74 14.46 -5.34 1.11
CA PHE A 74 13.13 -5.74 1.57
C PHE A 74 12.35 -4.56 2.13
N MET A 75 11.07 -4.51 1.77
CA MET A 75 10.07 -3.61 2.31
C MET A 75 8.93 -4.41 2.92
N ALA A 76 8.57 -4.09 4.15
CA ALA A 76 7.43 -4.69 4.85
C ALA A 76 6.32 -3.67 5.08
N VAL A 77 5.08 -4.15 5.24
CA VAL A 77 3.92 -3.27 5.49
C VAL A 77 3.06 -3.76 6.65
N ASN A 78 2.16 -2.88 7.13
CA ASN A 78 1.16 -3.16 8.15
C ASN A 78 1.73 -3.81 9.43
N PHE A 79 1.21 -4.98 9.81
CA PHE A 79 1.56 -5.71 11.03
C PHE A 79 2.65 -6.76 10.81
N PHE A 80 3.43 -6.70 9.71
CA PHE A 80 4.46 -7.71 9.42
C PHE A 80 5.49 -7.87 10.54
N ALA A 81 5.79 -6.81 11.30
CA ALA A 81 6.70 -6.88 12.45
C ALA A 81 6.21 -7.77 13.61
N GLU A 82 4.93 -8.15 13.63
CA GLU A 82 4.39 -9.14 14.58
C GLU A 82 4.88 -10.55 14.25
N ASP A 83 5.30 -10.83 13.01
CA ASP A 83 5.84 -12.13 12.60
C ASP A 83 7.26 -12.34 13.15
N ASP A 84 7.56 -13.53 13.68
CA ASP A 84 8.88 -13.87 14.22
C ASP A 84 9.99 -13.80 13.16
N ARG A 85 9.63 -14.00 11.89
CA ARG A 85 10.57 -13.92 10.76
C ARG A 85 10.99 -12.49 10.41
N PHE A 86 10.37 -11.48 11.02
CA PHE A 86 10.73 -10.07 10.85
C PHE A 86 12.22 -9.81 11.15
N GLU A 87 12.73 -10.35 12.26
CA GLU A 87 14.13 -10.16 12.69
C GLU A 87 15.15 -10.98 11.89
N VAL A 88 14.66 -11.97 11.12
CA VAL A 88 15.46 -12.74 10.17
C VAL A 88 15.63 -11.95 8.87
N VAL A 89 14.51 -11.44 8.32
CA VAL A 89 14.51 -10.69 7.05
C VAL A 89 15.14 -9.32 7.20
N ARG A 90 14.95 -8.66 8.35
CA ARG A 90 15.46 -7.32 8.66
C ARG A 90 15.17 -6.30 7.55
N PRO A 91 13.89 -6.05 7.21
CA PRO A 91 13.56 -5.15 6.11
C PRO A 91 14.15 -3.75 6.34
N GLY A 92 14.82 -3.21 5.33
CA GLY A 92 15.38 -1.86 5.37
C GLY A 92 14.32 -0.77 5.22
N TYR A 93 13.12 -1.15 4.75
CA TYR A 93 12.00 -0.25 4.51
C TYR A 93 10.72 -0.78 5.14
N TYR A 94 9.89 0.12 5.65
CA TYR A 94 8.59 -0.21 6.23
C TYR A 94 7.56 0.83 5.82
N VAL A 95 6.31 0.45 5.57
CA VAL A 95 5.24 1.42 5.23
C VAL A 95 4.02 1.23 6.12
N LEU A 96 3.54 2.33 6.69
CA LEU A 96 2.25 2.43 7.38
C LEU A 96 1.43 3.54 6.73
N SER A 97 0.34 3.17 6.07
CA SER A 97 -0.53 4.14 5.38
C SER A 97 -2.01 3.98 5.72
N ASP A 98 -2.47 2.87 6.29
CA ASP A 98 -3.88 2.77 6.70
C ASP A 98 -4.18 3.80 7.82
N PRO A 99 -5.31 4.54 7.74
CA PRO A 99 -5.71 5.47 8.79
C PRO A 99 -5.70 4.89 10.20
N MET A 100 -5.92 3.58 10.38
CA MET A 100 -5.85 2.94 11.70
C MET A 100 -4.52 3.16 12.43
N PHE A 101 -3.41 3.35 11.69
CA PHE A 101 -2.09 3.46 12.29
C PHE A 101 -1.83 4.82 12.94
N PHE A 102 -2.64 5.83 12.65
CA PHE A 102 -2.38 7.20 13.09
C PHE A 102 -3.64 8.00 13.41
N ARG A 103 -4.80 7.35 13.44
CA ARG A 103 -6.08 7.89 13.88
C ARG A 103 -6.68 7.03 14.97
N ASP A 104 -7.54 7.64 15.76
CA ASP A 104 -8.32 6.89 16.73
C ASP A 104 -9.21 5.83 16.06
N SER A 105 -9.19 4.62 16.59
CA SER A 105 -9.97 3.49 16.09
C SER A 105 -10.04 2.38 17.13
N GLU A 106 -10.93 1.42 16.92
CA GLU A 106 -11.03 0.17 17.70
C GLU A 106 -9.70 -0.63 17.73
N CYS A 107 -8.80 -0.37 16.77
CA CYS A 107 -7.50 -1.05 16.67
C CYS A 107 -6.37 -0.35 17.45
N ARG A 108 -6.67 0.71 18.22
CA ARG A 108 -5.66 1.56 18.90
C ARG A 108 -4.65 0.76 19.71
N ASP A 109 -5.11 -0.20 20.52
CA ASP A 109 -4.22 -0.98 21.40
C ASP A 109 -3.27 -1.89 20.62
N ARG A 110 -3.77 -2.53 19.55
CA ARG A 110 -2.96 -3.34 18.64
C ARG A 110 -1.94 -2.48 17.90
N VAL A 111 -2.35 -1.31 17.42
CA VAL A 111 -1.44 -0.36 16.76
C VAL A 111 -0.35 0.13 17.72
N ALA A 112 -0.71 0.43 18.96
CA ALA A 112 0.28 0.77 19.99
C ALA A 112 1.25 -0.39 20.27
N ALA A 113 0.77 -1.64 20.24
CA ALA A 113 1.62 -2.82 20.36
C ALA A 113 2.56 -2.99 19.16
N LEU A 114 2.11 -2.70 17.94
CA LEU A 114 2.95 -2.69 16.75
C LEU A 114 4.08 -1.66 16.88
N TYR A 115 3.79 -0.42 17.31
CA TYR A 115 4.82 0.59 17.54
C TYR A 115 5.85 0.15 18.59
N ARG A 116 5.42 -0.44 19.72
CA ARG A 116 6.34 -1.03 20.71
C ARG A 116 7.18 -2.18 20.15
N THR A 117 6.59 -2.99 19.28
CA THR A 117 7.28 -4.11 18.61
C THR A 117 8.37 -3.58 17.67
N LEU A 118 8.06 -2.57 16.86
CA LEU A 118 9.05 -1.91 16.01
C LEU A 118 10.16 -1.24 16.85
N ASP A 119 9.79 -0.56 17.93
CA ASP A 119 10.74 0.10 18.82
C ASP A 119 11.75 -0.87 19.43
N SER A 120 11.27 -2.04 19.88
CA SER A 120 12.08 -3.06 20.55
C SER A 120 12.88 -3.96 19.61
N LYS A 121 12.26 -4.48 18.54
CA LYS A 121 12.90 -5.46 17.64
C LYS A 121 13.90 -4.83 16.66
N VAL A 122 13.69 -3.59 16.23
CA VAL A 122 14.51 -3.01 15.16
C VAL A 122 15.86 -2.53 15.69
N THR A 123 16.89 -3.32 15.38
CA THR A 123 18.28 -3.04 15.75
C THR A 123 19.14 -2.64 14.55
N TRP A 124 18.59 -2.62 13.32
CA TRP A 124 19.26 -2.23 12.08
C TRP A 124 18.71 -0.89 11.54
N PRO A 125 19.44 -0.19 10.65
CA PRO A 125 18.91 0.99 9.98
C PRO A 125 17.66 0.65 9.17
N MET A 126 16.55 1.31 9.48
CA MET A 126 15.27 1.12 8.77
C MET A 126 14.63 2.47 8.47
N THR A 127 14.01 2.61 7.29
CA THR A 127 13.19 3.77 6.97
C THR A 127 11.70 3.39 7.05
N LEU A 128 10.97 4.05 7.95
CA LEU A 128 9.52 3.95 8.06
C LEU A 128 8.85 5.08 7.27
N TYR A 129 8.05 4.73 6.27
CA TYR A 129 7.23 5.64 5.49
C TYR A 129 5.83 5.79 6.09
N VAL A 130 5.41 7.02 6.35
CA VAL A 130 4.09 7.37 6.92
C VAL A 130 3.41 8.49 6.15
N GLN A 131 2.08 8.61 6.27
CA GLN A 131 1.36 9.72 5.64
C GLN A 131 1.81 11.08 6.17
N PHE A 132 1.99 12.07 5.27
CA PHE A 132 2.22 13.46 5.66
C PHE A 132 0.95 14.06 6.27
N TYR A 133 -0.16 14.02 5.54
CA TYR A 133 -1.41 14.55 6.02
C TYR A 133 -2.00 13.62 7.07
N ASN A 134 -2.01 14.10 8.30
CA ASN A 134 -2.75 13.46 9.39
C ASN A 134 -3.58 14.53 10.13
N PRO A 135 -4.91 14.49 10.02
CA PRO A 135 -5.79 15.47 10.65
C PRO A 135 -5.75 15.43 12.19
N GLU A 136 -5.43 14.28 12.78
CA GLU A 136 -5.38 14.10 14.24
C GLU A 136 -4.00 14.42 14.83
N LYS A 137 -3.05 14.85 13.99
CA LYS A 137 -1.70 15.28 14.39
C LYS A 137 -0.95 14.23 15.22
N PHE A 138 -1.13 12.95 14.90
CA PHE A 138 -0.40 11.86 15.56
C PHE A 138 1.10 12.09 15.48
N ASP A 139 1.75 12.06 16.64
CA ASP A 139 3.20 12.19 16.73
C ASP A 139 3.86 10.82 16.57
N TYR A 140 4.21 10.50 15.32
CA TYR A 140 4.90 9.26 15.01
C TYR A 140 6.25 9.11 15.73
N ARG A 141 6.93 10.21 16.08
CA ARG A 141 8.24 10.15 16.74
C ARG A 141 8.10 9.94 18.24
N ALA A 142 7.08 10.51 18.86
CA ALA A 142 6.73 10.18 20.24
C ALA A 142 6.27 8.72 20.37
N ALA A 143 5.49 8.21 19.41
CA ALA A 143 5.03 6.82 19.39
C ALA A 143 6.15 5.81 19.07
N LEU A 144 7.16 6.24 18.30
CA LEU A 144 8.30 5.40 17.87
C LEU A 144 9.63 6.15 18.05
N PRO A 145 10.17 6.18 19.28
CA PRO A 145 11.38 6.94 19.59
C PRO A 145 12.68 6.29 19.07
N ASN A 146 12.68 5.00 18.68
CA ASN A 146 13.87 4.28 18.22
C ASN A 146 14.72 5.07 17.19
N PRO A 147 16.00 5.39 17.49
CA PRO A 147 16.86 6.20 16.64
C PRO A 147 17.38 5.46 15.40
N ARG A 148 17.29 4.12 15.35
CA ARG A 148 17.61 3.32 14.16
C ARG A 148 16.52 3.41 13.09
N ILE A 149 15.33 3.88 13.46
CA ILE A 149 14.20 4.03 12.55
C ILE A 149 14.08 5.49 12.12
N ARG A 150 14.40 5.75 10.85
CA ARG A 150 14.18 7.05 10.21
C ARG A 150 12.72 7.14 9.75
N ILE A 151 11.97 8.14 10.20
CA ILE A 151 10.59 8.37 9.71
C ILE A 151 10.61 9.35 8.53
N VAL A 152 10.02 8.92 7.41
CA VAL A 152 9.90 9.69 6.18
C VAL A 152 8.43 9.80 5.81
N ARG A 153 7.97 11.00 5.44
CA ARG A 153 6.58 11.24 5.10
C ARG A 153 6.33 11.05 3.60
N PHE A 154 5.10 10.78 3.20
CA PHE A 154 4.67 10.81 1.80
C PHE A 154 3.29 11.45 1.66
N HIS A 155 3.03 12.05 0.51
CA HIS A 155 1.75 12.66 0.17
C HIS A 155 0.76 11.59 -0.32
N THR A 156 -0.52 11.73 0.03
CA THR A 156 -1.58 10.77 -0.36
C THR A 156 -2.64 11.36 -1.29
N GLN A 157 -2.53 12.66 -1.62
CA GLN A 157 -3.47 13.32 -2.51
C GLN A 157 -3.50 12.66 -3.91
N VAL A 158 -4.66 12.16 -4.30
CA VAL A 158 -4.87 11.54 -5.61
C VAL A 158 -4.95 12.61 -6.69
N TYR A 159 -4.23 12.40 -7.79
CA TYR A 159 -4.30 13.25 -8.98
C TYR A 159 -5.13 12.58 -10.08
N ARG A 160 -6.21 13.26 -10.54
CA ARG A 160 -7.13 12.76 -11.58
C ARG A 160 -7.17 13.62 -12.85
N GLY A 161 -6.29 14.62 -12.95
CA GLY A 161 -6.23 15.53 -14.07
C GLY A 161 -5.52 14.95 -15.32
N PHE A 162 -4.76 15.79 -16.01
CA PHE A 162 -4.02 15.40 -17.22
C PHE A 162 -2.92 14.36 -16.92
N GLY A 163 -2.99 13.17 -17.53
CA GLY A 163 -2.05 12.07 -17.26
C GLY A 163 -0.56 12.44 -17.35
N SER A 164 -0.17 13.31 -18.29
CA SER A 164 1.22 13.80 -18.42
C SER A 164 1.69 14.57 -17.18
N VAL A 165 0.82 15.41 -16.61
CA VAL A 165 1.07 16.11 -15.34
C VAL A 165 1.10 15.12 -14.19
N GLY A 166 0.25 14.08 -14.20
CA GLY A 166 0.23 13.02 -13.19
C GLY A 166 1.59 12.33 -13.02
N PHE A 167 2.19 11.84 -14.11
CA PHE A 167 3.52 11.22 -14.02
C PHE A 167 4.63 12.20 -13.66
N TRP A 168 4.51 13.48 -14.05
CA TRP A 168 5.43 14.50 -13.56
C TRP A 168 5.31 14.67 -12.04
N LEU A 169 4.09 14.77 -11.50
CA LEU A 169 3.84 14.86 -10.05
C LEU A 169 4.38 13.63 -9.32
N PHE A 170 4.16 12.43 -9.88
CA PHE A 170 4.66 11.18 -9.32
C PHE A 170 6.19 11.19 -9.22
N ARG A 171 6.92 11.54 -10.29
CA ARG A 171 8.40 11.66 -10.28
C ARG A 171 8.92 12.66 -9.24
N HIS A 172 8.11 13.64 -8.85
CA HIS A 172 8.44 14.62 -7.83
C HIS A 172 7.89 14.26 -6.45
N GLY A 173 7.39 13.03 -6.25
CA GLY A 173 6.87 12.57 -4.97
C GLY A 173 5.65 13.33 -4.49
N LEU A 174 4.91 13.98 -5.41
CA LEU A 174 3.82 14.89 -5.09
C LEU A 174 2.44 14.24 -5.16
N GLY A 175 2.29 13.16 -5.92
CA GLY A 175 0.98 12.50 -6.06
C GLY A 175 0.87 11.18 -5.32
N SER A 176 -0.36 10.69 -5.26
CA SER A 176 -0.72 9.30 -5.00
C SER A 176 -1.20 8.63 -6.28
N ALA A 177 -0.78 7.38 -6.52
CA ALA A 177 -1.22 6.57 -7.65
C ALA A 177 -2.59 5.89 -7.40
N ASN A 178 -3.49 6.57 -6.67
CA ASN A 178 -4.75 6.00 -6.20
C ASN A 178 -4.54 4.77 -5.32
N PHE A 179 -3.74 4.92 -4.26
CA PHE A 179 -3.42 3.82 -3.35
C PHE A 179 -4.68 3.30 -2.64
N GLY A 180 -5.17 2.14 -3.07
CA GLY A 180 -6.19 1.35 -2.38
C GLY A 180 -5.59 0.46 -1.28
N THR A 181 -4.27 0.23 -1.27
CA THR A 181 -3.58 -0.50 -0.19
C THR A 181 -2.23 0.09 0.18
N VAL A 182 -1.72 -0.34 1.36
CA VAL A 182 -0.38 0.00 1.83
C VAL A 182 0.72 -0.55 0.93
N VAL A 183 0.49 -1.68 0.25
CA VAL A 183 1.44 -2.26 -0.71
C VAL A 183 1.64 -1.33 -1.90
N GLN A 184 0.57 -0.74 -2.43
CA GLN A 184 0.66 0.21 -3.55
C GLN A 184 1.44 1.47 -3.18
N VAL A 185 1.36 1.92 -1.93
CA VAL A 185 2.24 2.98 -1.41
C VAL A 185 3.70 2.51 -1.45
N GLY A 186 3.97 1.27 -1.00
CA GLY A 186 5.30 0.68 -1.03
C GLY A 186 5.88 0.58 -2.44
N GLU A 187 5.08 0.15 -3.42
CA GLU A 187 5.45 0.11 -4.84
C GLU A 187 5.86 1.50 -5.34
N TYR A 188 5.04 2.51 -5.06
CA TYR A 188 5.35 3.89 -5.44
C TYR A 188 6.61 4.43 -4.76
N VAL A 189 6.77 4.17 -3.45
CA VAL A 189 7.98 4.53 -2.71
C VAL A 189 9.21 3.87 -3.33
N ALA A 190 9.16 2.58 -3.64
CA ALA A 190 10.26 1.86 -4.26
C ALA A 190 10.63 2.45 -5.64
N LEU A 191 9.64 2.79 -6.46
CA LEU A 191 9.87 3.46 -7.75
C LEU A 191 10.55 4.83 -7.55
N LEU A 192 10.15 5.61 -6.55
CA LEU A 192 10.75 6.92 -6.26
C LEU A 192 12.17 6.83 -5.70
N LEU A 193 12.47 5.75 -4.97
CA LEU A 193 13.82 5.43 -4.51
C LEU A 193 14.73 4.93 -5.64
N GLY A 194 14.17 4.68 -6.83
CA GLY A 194 14.92 4.31 -8.03
C GLY A 194 15.00 2.81 -8.30
N TYR A 195 14.28 1.98 -7.55
CA TYR A 195 14.24 0.53 -7.79
C TYR A 195 13.59 0.26 -9.15
N ARG A 196 14.29 -0.51 -9.99
CA ARG A 196 13.83 -0.85 -11.35
C ARG A 196 13.15 -2.21 -11.44
N ARG A 197 13.36 -3.06 -10.45
CA ARG A 197 12.74 -4.38 -10.33
C ARG A 197 12.12 -4.51 -8.95
N ILE A 198 10.81 -4.66 -8.92
CA ILE A 198 10.01 -4.79 -7.69
C ILE A 198 9.27 -6.12 -7.76
N GLU A 199 9.39 -6.95 -6.73
CA GLU A 199 8.74 -8.26 -6.62
C GLU A 199 7.75 -8.27 -5.45
N LEU A 200 6.51 -8.68 -5.69
CA LEU A 200 5.41 -8.64 -4.72
C LEU A 200 5.06 -10.02 -4.17
N TYR A 201 5.09 -10.19 -2.86
CA TYR A 201 4.73 -11.43 -2.15
C TYR A 201 3.67 -11.17 -1.07
N GLY A 202 2.72 -12.09 -0.88
CA GLY A 202 1.60 -11.90 0.07
C GLY A 202 0.64 -10.78 -0.34
N VAL A 203 0.47 -10.56 -1.64
CA VAL A 203 -0.36 -9.50 -2.23
C VAL A 203 -1.54 -10.13 -2.99
N ASP A 204 -2.34 -10.90 -2.26
CA ASP A 204 -3.34 -11.83 -2.81
C ASP A 204 -4.56 -11.10 -3.41
N HIS A 205 -5.04 -10.05 -2.75
CA HIS A 205 -6.25 -9.32 -3.15
C HIS A 205 -7.49 -10.19 -3.40
N THR A 206 -7.66 -11.28 -2.63
CA THR A 206 -8.85 -12.15 -2.58
C THR A 206 -10.08 -11.45 -1.95
N LEU A 207 -10.21 -10.15 -2.19
CA LEU A 207 -11.22 -9.26 -1.57
C LEU A 207 -12.64 -9.55 -2.06
N LEU A 208 -12.78 -10.20 -3.22
CA LEU A 208 -14.07 -10.59 -3.77
C LEU A 208 -14.49 -11.99 -3.33
N ASP A 209 -13.56 -12.79 -2.81
CA ASP A 209 -13.84 -14.16 -2.40
C ASP A 209 -14.80 -14.17 -1.20
N GLY A 210 -15.80 -15.04 -1.28
CA GLY A 210 -16.77 -15.25 -0.21
C GLY A 210 -17.73 -14.08 0.04
N LEU A 211 -17.74 -13.03 -0.80
CA LEU A 211 -18.70 -11.93 -0.63
C LEU A 211 -20.15 -12.43 -0.74
N CYS A 212 -20.97 -12.04 0.24
CA CYS A 212 -22.38 -12.38 0.30
C CYS A 212 -23.16 -11.29 1.05
N VAL A 213 -24.48 -11.44 1.09
CA VAL A 213 -25.38 -10.61 1.91
C VAL A 213 -26.13 -11.55 2.84
N ASP A 214 -26.19 -11.20 4.13
CA ASP A 214 -26.92 -11.99 5.13
C ASP A 214 -28.43 -11.66 5.17
N ASP A 215 -29.18 -12.40 5.97
CA ASP A 215 -30.64 -12.22 6.14
C ASP A 215 -31.02 -10.85 6.73
N ALA A 216 -30.05 -10.13 7.30
CA ALA A 216 -30.21 -8.76 7.80
C ALA A 216 -29.81 -7.69 6.76
N ASN A 217 -29.59 -8.09 5.50
CA ASN A 217 -29.13 -7.24 4.40
C ASN A 217 -27.78 -6.55 4.63
N ARG A 218 -26.88 -7.18 5.39
CA ARG A 218 -25.52 -6.67 5.62
C ARG A 218 -24.55 -7.33 4.65
N LEU A 219 -23.61 -6.54 4.12
CA LEU A 219 -22.50 -7.08 3.35
C LEU A 219 -21.61 -7.92 4.26
N CYS A 220 -21.38 -9.18 3.89
CA CYS A 220 -20.61 -10.14 4.67
C CYS A 220 -19.56 -10.85 3.81
N ARG A 221 -18.60 -11.48 4.48
CA ARG A 221 -17.71 -12.49 3.88
C ARG A 221 -17.94 -13.84 4.53
N ALA A 222 -18.08 -14.87 3.70
CA ALA A 222 -18.14 -16.27 4.10
C ALA A 222 -16.84 -16.98 3.69
N ASP A 223 -16.07 -17.44 4.67
CA ASP A 223 -14.89 -18.25 4.44
C ASP A 223 -15.33 -19.69 4.16
N ARG A 224 -15.58 -20.07 2.90
CA ARG A 224 -15.92 -21.47 2.57
C ARG A 224 -14.65 -22.26 2.30
N HIS A 225 -14.29 -23.21 3.16
CA HIS A 225 -13.34 -24.25 2.81
C HIS A 225 -14.07 -25.48 2.24
N TYR A 226 -13.46 -26.14 1.24
CA TYR A 226 -14.06 -27.29 0.54
C TYR A 226 -14.36 -28.50 1.46
N TYR A 227 -13.71 -28.57 2.62
CA TYR A 227 -13.88 -29.62 3.64
C TYR A 227 -14.74 -29.18 4.83
N ASP A 228 -15.30 -27.97 4.82
CA ASP A 228 -16.18 -27.52 5.90
C ASP A 228 -17.50 -28.28 5.87
N THR A 229 -17.80 -28.97 6.97
CA THR A 229 -19.06 -29.71 7.15
C THR A 229 -20.26 -28.78 7.36
N LEU A 230 -20.01 -27.53 7.77
CA LEU A 230 -20.97 -26.43 7.87
C LEU A 230 -20.26 -25.13 7.46
N PRO A 231 -20.82 -24.31 6.54
CA PRO A 231 -20.20 -23.04 6.20
C PRO A 231 -20.17 -22.12 7.44
N PRO A 232 -19.05 -21.48 7.75
CA PRO A 232 -18.98 -20.55 8.87
C PRO A 232 -19.99 -19.40 8.68
N ALA A 233 -20.50 -18.89 9.80
CA ALA A 233 -21.44 -17.78 9.78
C ALA A 233 -20.80 -16.57 9.06
N PRO A 234 -21.45 -16.01 8.03
CA PRO A 234 -20.94 -14.85 7.31
C PRO A 234 -20.63 -13.71 8.27
N GLN A 235 -19.44 -13.12 8.14
CA GLN A 235 -19.00 -12.02 8.99
C GLN A 235 -19.26 -10.69 8.30
N PRO A 236 -19.97 -9.73 8.93
CA PRO A 236 -20.20 -8.43 8.31
C PRO A 236 -18.90 -7.67 8.09
N ILE A 237 -18.82 -6.95 6.97
CA ILE A 237 -17.64 -6.18 6.58
C ILE A 237 -17.83 -4.73 6.99
N TYR A 238 -16.85 -4.18 7.71
CA TYR A 238 -16.87 -2.81 8.22
C TYR A 238 -15.72 -1.98 7.64
N MET A 239 -16.01 -0.70 7.45
CA MET A 239 -14.98 0.33 7.34
C MET A 239 -14.16 0.35 8.63
N LYS A 240 -12.86 0.62 8.51
CA LYS A 240 -11.97 0.70 9.68
C LYS A 240 -12.13 2.02 10.41
N VAL A 241 -12.21 3.12 9.67
CA VAL A 241 -12.29 4.49 10.22
C VAL A 241 -13.15 5.37 9.30
N PRO A 242 -14.36 5.80 9.72
CA PRO A 242 -15.08 5.39 10.93
C PRO A 242 -15.52 3.92 10.88
N HIS A 243 -15.78 3.30 12.03
CA HIS A 243 -16.23 1.91 12.10
C HIS A 243 -17.72 1.79 11.77
N VAL A 244 -18.05 1.63 10.49
CA VAL A 244 -19.42 1.51 9.99
C VAL A 244 -19.54 0.38 8.96
N PRO A 245 -20.71 -0.27 8.82
CA PRO A 245 -20.90 -1.32 7.83
C PRO A 245 -20.68 -0.82 6.40
N TYR A 246 -20.02 -1.62 5.56
CA TYR A 246 -20.01 -1.39 4.12
C TYR A 246 -21.35 -1.74 3.49
N THR A 247 -21.73 -1.00 2.45
CA THR A 247 -22.69 -1.50 1.46
C THR A 247 -21.93 -2.19 0.33
N MET A 248 -22.58 -3.12 -0.38
CA MET A 248 -21.99 -3.82 -1.52
C MET A 248 -21.47 -2.83 -2.60
N SER A 249 -22.24 -1.80 -2.92
CA SER A 249 -21.86 -0.83 -3.95
C SER A 249 -20.60 -0.04 -3.58
N VAL A 250 -20.50 0.43 -2.33
CA VAL A 250 -19.32 1.15 -1.85
C VAL A 250 -18.10 0.23 -1.82
N TYR A 251 -18.27 -1.00 -1.32
CA TYR A 251 -17.18 -1.98 -1.27
C TYR A 251 -16.62 -2.29 -2.66
N LEU A 252 -17.49 -2.62 -3.62
CA LEU A 252 -17.07 -2.93 -4.99
C LEU A 252 -16.44 -1.72 -5.69
N ALA A 253 -16.93 -0.51 -5.44
CA ALA A 253 -16.33 0.71 -5.98
C ALA A 253 -14.90 0.93 -5.46
N GLU A 254 -14.67 0.74 -4.16
CA GLU A 254 -13.33 0.84 -3.56
C GLU A 254 -12.39 -0.27 -4.06
N VAL A 255 -12.88 -1.51 -4.20
CA VAL A 255 -12.10 -2.62 -4.76
C VAL A 255 -11.72 -2.36 -6.22
N ALA A 256 -12.65 -1.82 -7.02
CA ALA A 256 -12.36 -1.45 -8.41
C ALA A 256 -11.28 -0.34 -8.49
N GLU A 257 -11.38 0.68 -7.64
CA GLU A 257 -10.38 1.76 -7.57
C GLU A 257 -9.00 1.26 -7.12
N LEU A 258 -8.96 0.27 -6.22
CA LEU A 258 -7.74 -0.40 -5.82
C LEU A 258 -7.07 -1.10 -7.01
N PHE A 259 -7.80 -1.92 -7.78
CA PHE A 259 -7.22 -2.61 -8.94
C PHE A 259 -6.76 -1.62 -10.01
N ARG A 260 -7.53 -0.55 -10.25
CA ARG A 260 -7.13 0.57 -11.11
C ARG A 260 -5.83 1.22 -10.63
N GLY A 261 -5.58 1.29 -9.32
CA GLY A 261 -4.32 1.77 -8.77
C GLY A 261 -3.10 0.94 -9.23
N HIS A 262 -3.25 -0.38 -9.35
CA HIS A 262 -2.18 -1.24 -9.86
C HIS A 262 -1.89 -1.01 -11.35
N GLU A 263 -2.91 -0.72 -12.16
CA GLU A 263 -2.72 -0.32 -13.56
C GLU A 263 -1.94 1.00 -13.68
N VAL A 264 -2.29 1.98 -12.85
CA VAL A 264 -1.58 3.28 -12.82
C VAL A 264 -0.11 3.08 -12.41
N LEU A 265 0.15 2.22 -11.42
CA LEU A 265 1.52 1.90 -10.98
C LEU A 265 2.30 1.13 -12.04
N ARG A 266 1.66 0.20 -12.76
CA ARG A 266 2.26 -0.49 -13.93
C ARG A 266 2.71 0.52 -14.97
N ASP A 267 1.82 1.43 -15.37
CA ASP A 267 2.11 2.41 -16.42
C ASP A 267 3.18 3.41 -15.96
N TYR A 268 3.14 3.79 -14.67
CA TYR A 268 4.16 4.64 -14.08
C TYR A 268 5.53 3.93 -14.06
N ALA A 269 5.60 2.67 -13.62
CA ALA A 269 6.81 1.87 -13.64
C ALA A 269 7.38 1.74 -15.07
N ALA A 270 6.53 1.46 -16.06
CA ALA A 270 6.93 1.40 -17.46
C ALA A 270 7.50 2.75 -17.96
N SER A 271 6.89 3.87 -17.58
CA SER A 271 7.38 5.23 -17.90
C SER A 271 8.76 5.56 -17.29
N LEU A 272 9.19 4.75 -16.32
CA LEU A 272 10.48 4.84 -15.65
C LEU A 272 11.48 3.80 -16.20
N GLY A 273 11.06 2.87 -17.05
CA GLY A 273 11.87 1.70 -17.43
C GLY A 273 12.02 0.68 -16.28
N ALA A 274 11.10 0.70 -15.31
CA ALA A 274 11.01 -0.23 -14.21
C ALA A 274 9.92 -1.29 -14.46
N ARG A 275 9.96 -2.37 -13.70
CA ARG A 275 8.98 -3.46 -13.74
C ARG A 275 8.55 -3.85 -12.33
N ILE A 276 7.27 -4.14 -12.20
CA ILE A 276 6.66 -4.71 -10.99
C ILE A 276 6.22 -6.12 -11.37
N VAL A 277 6.67 -7.11 -10.59
CA VAL A 277 6.45 -8.54 -10.82
C VAL A 277 5.59 -9.08 -9.70
N ASN A 278 4.45 -9.65 -10.06
CA ASN A 278 3.61 -10.34 -9.10
C ASN A 278 4.14 -11.77 -8.87
N ARG A 279 4.68 -12.02 -7.67
CA ARG A 279 5.15 -13.35 -7.24
C ARG A 279 4.14 -14.07 -6.34
N THR A 280 3.04 -13.40 -5.99
CA THR A 280 2.01 -13.93 -5.12
C THR A 280 1.14 -14.92 -5.90
N ARG A 281 1.23 -16.21 -5.54
CA ARG A 281 0.39 -17.25 -6.13
C ARG A 281 -1.07 -17.02 -5.75
N GLY A 282 -1.99 -17.20 -6.69
CA GLY A 282 -3.42 -16.97 -6.45
C GLY A 282 -3.82 -15.49 -6.36
N SER A 283 -2.87 -14.56 -6.52
CA SER A 283 -3.19 -13.13 -6.53
C SER A 283 -4.17 -12.77 -7.65
N MET A 284 -5.19 -11.98 -7.29
CA MET A 284 -6.18 -11.43 -8.20
C MET A 284 -5.65 -10.23 -9.01
N ILE A 285 -4.45 -9.72 -8.73
CA ILE A 285 -3.86 -8.64 -9.53
C ILE A 285 -3.49 -9.16 -10.92
N ASP A 286 -4.07 -8.56 -11.95
CA ASP A 286 -3.82 -8.82 -13.38
C ASP A 286 -2.96 -7.73 -14.05
N ALA A 287 -2.67 -6.62 -13.36
CA ALA A 287 -1.90 -5.52 -13.89
C ALA A 287 -0.41 -5.84 -14.12
N TYR A 288 0.16 -6.82 -13.42
CA TYR A 288 1.61 -7.08 -13.42
C TYR A 288 1.98 -8.40 -14.06
N GLU A 289 3.21 -8.49 -14.59
CA GLU A 289 3.74 -9.76 -15.07
C GLU A 289 3.85 -10.77 -13.92
N ARG A 290 3.47 -12.03 -14.17
CA ARG A 290 3.68 -13.11 -13.21
C ARG A 290 5.12 -13.59 -13.32
N GLY A 291 5.82 -13.66 -12.19
CA GLY A 291 7.16 -14.23 -12.16
C GLY A 291 7.11 -15.75 -12.17
N ALA A 292 7.92 -16.40 -13.01
CA ALA A 292 8.10 -17.86 -12.98
C ALA A 292 8.79 -18.30 -11.67
N GLU A 293 8.33 -19.38 -11.04
CA GLU A 293 8.92 -19.93 -9.79
C GLU A 293 10.40 -20.30 -9.91
#